data_AF-A0A8J8CUE0-F1
#
_entry.id   AF-A0A8J8CUE0-F1
#
_cell.length_a   1.000
_cell.length_b   1.000
_cell.length_c   1.000
_cell.angle_alpha   90.00
_cell.angle_beta   90.00
_cell.angle_gamma   90.00
#
_symmetry.space_group_name_H-M   'P 1'
#
loop_
_entity.id
_entity.type
_entity.pdbx_description
1 polymer ?
#
loop_
_entity_poly.entity_id
_entity_poly.type
_entity_poly.pdbx_seq_one_letter_code
_entity_poly.pdbx_strand_id
1 'polypeptide(L)'
;MTDGIATTGSDDVSLPDRLERVGVVVGATLLLSLPMGVVGSHLLAAGQPAWVAGPLVFAPGLAVGILAATDRIPVPYGQIWSFSLVSWFATLVLLSVAGSNQLTADRDVVLASWLAGLLVGVAVAGRRELRDRLL
;
A
#
# COMPACT_ATOMS: atom_id res chain seq x y z
N MET A 1 -46.74 4.73 -34.60
CA MET A 1 -45.29 4.89 -34.84
C MET A 1 -44.91 6.25 -34.28
N THR A 2 -44.45 6.28 -33.04
CA THR A 2 -43.73 7.42 -32.44
C THR A 2 -42.79 6.82 -31.42
N ASP A 3 -41.53 7.19 -31.57
CA ASP A 3 -40.35 6.56 -31.01
C ASP A 3 -40.34 6.58 -29.48
N GLY A 4 -40.22 5.38 -28.89
CA GLY A 4 -39.75 5.23 -27.53
C GLY A 4 -38.27 5.57 -27.50
N ILE A 5 -37.94 6.81 -27.19
CA ILE A 5 -36.58 7.21 -26.83
C ILE A 5 -36.23 6.43 -25.56
N ALA A 6 -35.53 5.33 -25.74
CA ALA A 6 -34.77 4.70 -24.68
C ALA A 6 -33.79 5.74 -24.16
N THR A 7 -34.12 6.37 -23.04
CA THR A 7 -33.14 7.06 -22.22
C THR A 7 -32.17 6.00 -21.75
N THR A 8 -31.10 5.80 -22.51
CA THR A 8 -29.88 5.17 -22.03
C THR A 8 -29.43 6.02 -20.85
N GLY A 9 -29.81 5.63 -19.65
CA GLY A 9 -29.22 6.15 -18.44
C GLY A 9 -27.73 5.91 -18.58
N SER A 10 -26.96 6.97 -18.80
CA SER A 10 -25.58 6.96 -18.39
C SER A 10 -25.62 6.60 -16.92
N ASP A 11 -25.06 5.44 -16.55
CA ASP A 11 -24.73 5.13 -15.17
C ASP A 11 -23.67 6.16 -14.72
N ASP A 12 -24.11 7.39 -14.48
CA ASP A 12 -23.26 8.48 -14.04
C ASP A 12 -22.92 8.19 -12.58
N VAL A 13 -21.80 7.49 -12.39
CA VAL A 13 -21.15 7.30 -11.10
C VAL A 13 -21.15 8.64 -10.38
N SER A 14 -21.79 8.68 -9.21
CA SER A 14 -22.02 9.91 -8.48
C SER A 14 -20.69 10.56 -8.10
N LEU A 15 -20.65 11.90 -8.01
CA LEU A 15 -19.44 12.62 -7.62
C LEU A 15 -18.85 12.11 -6.29
N PRO A 16 -19.65 11.82 -5.24
CA PRO A 16 -19.16 11.19 -4.01
C PRO A 16 -18.40 9.89 -4.23
N ASP A 17 -18.95 8.97 -5.04
CA ASP A 17 -18.32 7.67 -5.30
C ASP A 17 -16.98 7.83 -6.04
N ARG A 18 -16.88 8.80 -6.94
CA ARG A 18 -15.62 9.11 -7.63
C ARG A 18 -14.57 9.63 -6.66
N LEU A 19 -14.95 10.54 -5.76
CA LEU A 19 -14.04 11.10 -4.76
C LEU A 19 -13.56 10.04 -3.77
N GLU A 20 -14.45 9.14 -3.35
CA GLU A 20 -14.10 8.00 -2.50
C GLU A 20 -13.05 7.11 -3.18
N ARG A 21 -13.29 6.73 -4.44
CA ARG A 21 -12.35 5.92 -5.22
C ARG A 21 -10.98 6.59 -5.37
N VAL A 22 -10.95 7.88 -5.70
CA VAL A 22 -9.71 8.65 -5.78
C VAL A 22 -9.01 8.68 -4.42
N GLY A 23 -9.76 8.87 -3.33
CA GLY A 23 -9.26 8.83 -1.96
C GLY A 23 -8.60 7.49 -1.61
N VAL A 24 -9.22 6.37 -1.99
CA VAL A 24 -8.65 5.03 -1.83
C VAL A 24 -7.35 4.86 -2.62
N VAL A 25 -7.33 5.31 -3.88
CA VAL A 25 -6.13 5.21 -4.73
C VAL A 25 -4.98 6.02 -4.15
N VAL A 26 -5.21 7.29 -3.85
CA VAL A 26 -4.20 8.20 -3.29
C VAL A 26 -3.75 7.70 -1.92
N GLY A 27 -4.70 7.31 -1.07
CA GLY A 27 -4.43 6.78 0.26
C GLY A 27 -3.57 5.51 0.22
N ALA A 28 -3.93 4.53 -0.61
CA ALA A 28 -3.14 3.31 -0.78
C ALA A 28 -1.74 3.59 -1.34
N THR A 29 -1.65 4.52 -2.30
CA THR A 29 -0.36 4.96 -2.88
C THR A 29 0.56 5.52 -1.81
N LEU A 30 0.05 6.42 -0.97
CA LEU A 30 0.83 7.04 0.10
C LEU A 30 1.14 6.04 1.22
N LEU A 31 0.18 5.23 1.66
CA LEU A 31 0.37 4.31 2.76
C LEU A 31 1.39 3.22 2.41
N LEU A 32 1.27 2.58 1.25
CA LEU A 32 2.20 1.55 0.81
C LEU A 32 3.58 2.10 0.48
N SER A 33 3.71 3.40 0.19
CA SER A 33 5.02 4.05 0.03
C SER A 33 5.86 4.01 1.32
N LEU A 34 5.23 3.98 2.49
CA LEU A 34 5.92 3.99 3.79
C LEU A 34 6.84 2.77 3.97
N PRO A 35 6.34 1.52 3.93
CA PRO A 35 7.22 0.35 3.98
C PRO A 35 8.12 0.27 2.74
N MET A 36 7.73 0.81 1.59
CA MET A 36 8.56 0.83 0.39
C MET A 36 9.70 1.86 0.43
N GLY A 37 9.75 2.74 1.44
CA GLY A 37 10.83 3.71 1.63
C GLY A 37 12.22 3.06 1.68
N VAL A 38 12.32 1.83 2.19
CA VAL A 38 13.56 1.02 2.19
C VAL A 38 14.07 0.75 0.78
N VAL A 39 13.18 0.48 -0.16
CA VAL A 39 13.54 0.27 -1.57
C VAL A 39 14.03 1.59 -2.17
N GLY A 40 13.33 2.68 -1.90
CA GLY A 40 13.74 4.02 -2.34
C GLY A 40 15.12 4.41 -1.84
N SER A 41 15.40 4.21 -0.55
CA SER A 41 16.70 4.53 0.05
C SER A 41 17.83 3.69 -0.55
N HIS A 42 17.59 2.39 -0.81
CA HIS A 42 18.58 1.53 -1.45
C HIS A 42 18.87 1.93 -2.89
N LEU A 43 17.85 2.30 -3.67
CA LEU A 43 18.03 2.74 -5.06
C LEU A 43 18.85 4.04 -5.12
N LEU A 44 18.52 5.01 -4.27
CA LEU A 44 19.27 6.27 -4.17
C LEU A 44 20.72 6.02 -3.72
N ALA A 45 20.94 5.15 -2.73
CA ALA A 45 22.29 4.76 -2.30
C ALA A 45 23.08 4.05 -3.40
N ALA A 46 22.41 3.33 -4.31
CA ALA A 46 23.01 2.71 -5.49
C ALA A 46 23.26 3.72 -6.64
N GLY A 47 23.04 5.02 -6.42
CA GLY A 47 23.25 6.06 -7.41
C GLY A 47 22.13 6.19 -8.45
N GLN A 48 20.99 5.51 -8.25
CA GLN A 48 19.84 5.69 -9.13
C GLN A 48 19.23 7.07 -8.93
N PRO A 49 18.82 7.74 -10.00
CA PRO A 49 18.22 9.06 -9.88
C PRO A 49 16.83 8.97 -9.26
N ALA A 50 16.41 10.04 -8.56
CA ALA A 50 15.14 10.08 -7.83
C ALA A 50 13.91 9.86 -8.74
N TRP A 51 14.00 10.22 -10.02
CA TRP A 51 12.91 9.99 -10.98
C TRP A 51 12.75 8.51 -11.38
N VAL A 52 13.74 7.65 -11.12
CA VAL A 52 13.63 6.18 -11.25
C VAL A 52 13.16 5.58 -9.92
N ALA A 53 13.75 6.02 -8.80
CA ALA A 53 13.44 5.47 -7.48
C ALA A 53 12.01 5.79 -7.02
N GLY A 54 11.54 7.01 -7.26
CA GLY A 54 10.21 7.47 -6.85
C GLY A 54 9.08 6.58 -7.39
N PRO A 55 8.97 6.38 -8.72
CA PRO A 55 7.96 5.50 -9.29
C PRO A 55 7.96 4.10 -8.70
N LEU A 56 9.12 3.50 -8.42
CA LEU A 56 9.21 2.16 -7.82
C LEU A 56 8.67 2.09 -6.38
N VAL A 57 8.77 3.19 -5.63
CA VAL A 57 8.22 3.30 -4.27
C VAL A 57 6.70 3.45 -4.30
N PHE A 58 6.16 4.23 -5.24
CA PHE A 58 4.72 4.52 -5.32
C PHE A 58 3.92 3.52 -6.15
N ALA A 59 4.53 2.88 -7.15
CA ALA A 59 3.84 2.00 -8.11
C ALA A 59 3.07 0.84 -7.44
N PRO A 60 3.61 0.14 -6.42
CA PRO A 60 2.83 -0.90 -5.74
C PRO A 60 1.57 -0.35 -5.10
N GLY A 61 1.68 0.81 -4.44
CA GLY A 61 0.54 1.46 -3.79
C GLY A 61 -0.50 1.97 -4.79
N LEU A 62 -0.06 2.50 -5.93
CA LEU A 62 -0.93 2.92 -7.02
C LEU A 62 -1.68 1.72 -7.62
N ALA A 63 -0.96 0.62 -7.91
CA ALA A 63 -1.55 -0.59 -8.46
C ALA A 63 -2.59 -1.19 -7.51
N VAL A 64 -2.24 -1.37 -6.23
CA VAL A 64 -3.17 -1.89 -5.21
C VAL A 64 -4.34 -0.93 -5.02
N GLY A 65 -4.10 0.38 -4.99
CA GLY A 65 -5.13 1.40 -4.86
C GLY A 65 -6.15 1.36 -5.99
N ILE A 66 -5.69 1.26 -7.25
CA ILE A 66 -6.56 1.13 -8.42
C ILE A 66 -7.38 -0.16 -8.34
N LEU A 67 -6.74 -1.29 -8.01
CA LEU A 67 -7.42 -2.57 -7.91
C LEU A 67 -8.46 -2.59 -6.77
N ALA A 68 -8.14 -1.99 -5.62
CA ALA A 68 -9.07 -1.87 -4.51
C ALA A 68 -10.23 -0.93 -4.84
N ALA A 69 -9.97 0.24 -5.45
CA ALA A 69 -11.00 1.21 -5.81
C ALA A 69 -11.92 0.75 -6.97
N THR A 70 -11.53 -0.30 -7.69
CA THR A 70 -12.31 -0.91 -8.77
C THR A 70 -12.89 -2.27 -8.39
N ASP A 71 -12.85 -2.62 -7.10
CA ASP A 71 -13.34 -3.89 -6.53
C ASP A 71 -12.76 -5.14 -7.22
N ARG A 72 -11.55 -5.02 -7.78
CA ARG A 72 -10.84 -6.10 -8.50
C ARG A 72 -10.09 -7.03 -7.56
N ILE A 73 -9.84 -6.61 -6.33
CA ILE A 73 -9.29 -7.46 -5.26
C ILE A 73 -10.19 -7.40 -4.02
N PRO A 74 -10.38 -8.52 -3.31
CA PRO A 74 -11.18 -8.58 -2.10
C PRO A 74 -10.39 -8.07 -0.88
N VAL A 75 -9.70 -6.93 -1.01
CA VAL A 75 -8.87 -6.37 0.07
C VAL A 75 -9.51 -5.07 0.56
N PRO A 76 -10.09 -5.05 1.77
CA PRO A 76 -10.67 -3.83 2.32
C PRO A 76 -9.58 -2.78 2.54
N TYR A 77 -9.90 -1.51 2.30
CA TYR A 77 -8.97 -0.38 2.47
C TYR A 77 -8.34 -0.32 3.87
N GLY A 78 -9.11 -0.67 4.91
CA GLY A 78 -8.60 -0.77 6.28
C GLY A 78 -7.46 -1.80 6.43
N GLN A 79 -7.46 -2.88 5.66
CA GLN A 79 -6.39 -3.88 5.67
C GLN A 79 -5.11 -3.34 5.02
N ILE A 80 -5.22 -2.55 3.95
CA ILE A 80 -4.08 -1.84 3.33
C ILE A 80 -3.46 -0.86 4.32
N TRP A 81 -4.29 -0.14 5.06
CA TRP A 81 -3.87 0.81 6.09
C TRP A 81 -3.13 0.11 7.23
N SER A 82 -3.74 -0.93 7.81
CA SER A 82 -3.13 -1.71 8.88
C SER A 82 -1.81 -2.35 8.44
N PHE A 83 -1.79 -2.97 7.26
CA PHE A 83 -0.58 -3.57 6.70
C PHE A 83 0.55 -2.55 6.60
N SER A 84 0.28 -1.41 5.98
CA SER A 84 1.30 -0.41 5.66
C SER A 84 1.91 0.20 6.92
N LEU A 85 1.06 0.64 7.85
CA LEU A 85 1.53 1.25 9.10
C LEU A 85 2.24 0.24 9.98
N VAL A 86 1.67 -0.95 10.17
CA VAL A 86 2.28 -1.96 11.03
C VAL A 86 3.62 -2.41 10.47
N SER A 87 3.71 -2.63 9.15
CA SER A 87 4.99 -2.99 8.52
C SER A 87 6.05 -1.93 8.73
N TRP A 88 5.67 -0.67 8.52
CA TRP A 88 6.58 0.46 8.68
C TRP A 88 7.03 0.63 10.15
N PHE A 89 6.09 0.66 11.11
CA PHE A 89 6.42 0.77 12.53
C PHE A 89 7.23 -0.42 13.03
N ALA A 90 6.88 -1.65 12.65
CA ALA A 90 7.64 -2.84 13.03
C ALA A 90 9.08 -2.77 12.50
N THR A 91 9.27 -2.33 11.26
CA THR A 91 10.60 -2.12 10.68
C THR A 91 11.41 -1.10 11.49
N LEU A 92 10.81 0.04 11.85
CA LEU A 92 11.47 1.07 12.65
C LEU A 92 11.84 0.58 14.06
N VAL A 93 10.94 -0.17 14.70
CA VAL A 93 11.20 -0.77 16.02
C VAL A 93 12.34 -1.77 15.95
N LEU A 94 12.36 -2.65 14.94
CA LEU A 94 13.43 -3.64 14.77
C LEU A 94 14.79 -2.98 14.55
N LEU A 95 14.84 -1.93 13.73
CA LEU A 95 16.06 -1.14 13.52
C LEU A 95 16.54 -0.48 14.81
N SER A 96 15.61 0.13 15.56
CA SER A 96 15.89 0.76 16.85
C SER A 96 16.40 -0.24 17.88
N VAL A 97 15.84 -1.45 17.92
CA VAL A 97 16.30 -2.54 18.81
C VAL A 97 17.69 -3.03 18.42
N ALA A 98 18.01 -3.02 17.13
CA ALA A 98 19.36 -3.29 16.64
C ALA A 98 20.36 -2.14 16.89
N GLY A 99 19.94 -1.06 17.58
CA GLY A 99 20.80 0.10 17.88
C GLY A 99 21.14 0.94 16.64
N SER A 100 20.31 0.86 15.60
CA SER A 100 20.62 1.42 14.28
C SER A 100 19.42 2.18 13.70
N ASN A 101 19.61 2.84 12.56
CA ASN A 101 18.54 3.43 11.77
C ASN A 101 18.75 3.13 10.29
N GLN A 102 17.80 3.50 9.41
CA GLN A 102 17.90 3.22 7.97
C GLN A 102 19.15 3.82 7.28
N LEU A 103 19.76 4.85 7.87
CA LEU A 103 20.93 5.55 7.32
C LEU A 103 22.27 5.01 7.88
N THR A 104 22.24 4.39 9.06
CA THR A 104 23.45 3.96 9.78
C THR A 104 23.58 2.44 9.89
N ALA A 105 22.49 1.70 9.69
CA ALA A 105 22.48 0.24 9.77
C ALA A 105 23.18 -0.40 8.56
N ASP A 106 23.79 -1.56 8.79
CA ASP A 106 24.23 -2.44 7.70
C ASP A 106 23.03 -2.81 6.82
N ARG A 107 23.30 -2.92 5.51
CA ARG A 107 22.28 -3.25 4.50
C ARG A 107 21.47 -4.50 4.87
N ASP A 108 22.14 -5.54 5.36
CA ASP A 108 21.49 -6.81 5.70
C ASP A 108 20.56 -6.65 6.90
N VAL A 109 20.91 -5.81 7.88
CA VAL A 109 20.06 -5.49 9.03
C VAL A 109 18.83 -4.71 8.59
N VAL A 110 18.97 -3.76 7.66
CA VAL A 110 17.84 -3.02 7.09
C VAL A 110 16.89 -3.95 6.36
N LEU A 111 17.40 -4.81 5.48
CA LEU A 111 16.59 -5.74 4.70
C LEU A 111 15.91 -6.78 5.59
N ALA A 112 16.61 -7.33 6.59
CA ALA A 112 16.03 -8.27 7.53
C ALA A 112 14.90 -7.64 8.37
N SER A 113 15.13 -6.42 8.88
CA SER A 113 14.13 -5.67 9.66
C SER A 113 12.92 -5.31 8.81
N TRP A 114 13.14 -4.94 7.55
CA TRP A 114 12.09 -4.64 6.60
C TRP A 114 11.24 -5.87 6.27
N LEU A 115 11.87 -7.00 5.92
CA LEU A 115 11.16 -8.25 5.65
C LEU A 115 10.37 -8.74 6.87
N ALA A 116 10.97 -8.69 8.06
CA ALA A 116 10.28 -9.03 9.30
C ALA A 116 9.10 -8.08 9.56
N GLY A 117 9.28 -6.77 9.34
CA GLY A 117 8.21 -5.79 9.43
C GLY A 117 7.05 -6.11 8.49
N LEU A 118 7.32 -6.41 7.21
CA LEU A 118 6.31 -6.83 6.25
C LEU A 118 5.55 -8.07 6.72
N LEU A 119 6.24 -9.09 7.25
CA LEU A 119 5.60 -10.29 7.78
C LEU A 119 4.68 -9.98 8.95
N VAL A 120 5.09 -9.10 9.87
CA VAL A 120 4.24 -8.64 10.97
C VAL A 120 3.02 -7.89 10.42
N GLY A 121 3.21 -7.03 9.43
CA GLY A 121 2.12 -6.33 8.74
C GLY A 121 1.11 -7.29 8.11
N VAL A 122 1.57 -8.30 7.36
CA VAL A 122 0.70 -9.34 6.78
C VAL A 122 -0.07 -10.05 7.88
N ALA A 123 0.63 -10.48 8.94
CA ALA A 123 0.02 -11.20 10.05
C ALA A 123 -1.07 -10.37 10.74
N VAL A 124 -0.86 -9.06 10.93
CA VAL A 124 -1.82 -8.16 11.58
C VAL A 124 -3.00 -7.83 10.67
N ALA A 125 -2.72 -7.50 9.42
CA ALA A 125 -3.74 -7.17 8.43
C ALA A 125 -4.65 -8.38 8.14
N GLY A 126 -4.09 -9.59 8.09
CA GLY A 126 -4.82 -10.82 7.83
C GLY A 126 -5.52 -11.46 9.03
N ARG A 127 -5.40 -10.93 10.26
CA ARG A 127 -5.93 -11.62 11.47
C ARG A 127 -7.43 -11.90 11.40
N ARG A 128 -8.21 -10.96 10.86
CA ARG A 128 -9.66 -11.09 10.80
C ARG A 128 -10.06 -12.23 9.86
N GLU A 129 -9.45 -12.28 8.68
CA GLU A 129 -9.73 -13.33 7.70
C GLU A 129 -9.20 -14.71 8.15
N LEU A 130 -8.05 -14.75 8.84
CA LEU A 130 -7.54 -15.96 9.48
C LEU A 130 -8.48 -16.46 10.59
N ARG A 131 -9.02 -15.54 11.40
CA ARG A 131 -9.97 -15.88 12.46
C ARG A 131 -11.27 -16.43 11.88
N ASP A 132 -11.80 -15.79 10.84
CA ASP A 132 -13.07 -16.16 10.22
C ASP A 132 -12.98 -17.48 9.41
N ARG A 133 -11.77 -17.96 9.07
CA ARG A 133 -11.54 -19.26 8.40
C ARG A 133 -11.23 -20.42 9.35
N LEU A 134 -10.80 -20.13 10.58
CA LEU A 134 -10.32 -21.14 11.54
C LEU A 134 -11.29 -21.40 12.71
N LEU A 135 -12.28 -20.52 12.92
CA LEU A 135 -13.33 -20.63 13.94
C LEU A 135 -14.70 -20.73 13.27
#